data_AF-A0A349JRS1-F1
#
_entry.id   AF-A0A349JRS1-F1
#
_cell.length_a   1.000
_cell.length_b   1.000
_cell.length_c   1.000
_cell.angle_alpha   90.00
_cell.angle_beta   90.00
_cell.angle_gamma   90.00
#
_symmetry.space_group_name_H-M   'P 1'
#
loop_
_entity.id
_entity.type
_entity.pdbx_description
1 polymer ?
#
loop_
_entity_poly.entity_id
_entity_poly.type
_entity_poly.pdbx_seq_one_letter_code
_entity_poly.pdbx_strand_id
1 'polypeptide(L)'
;AAGDLTTARDVTGFLRVCLARSGADLEASLTGPQGSGLVGSLGAADGLAVIPEGVGVIPRGAPVEVMLLDDPRSWSHTPVDGSQRIPG
;
A
#
# COMPACT_ATOMS: atom_id res chain seq x y z
N ALA A 1 -8.67 12.71 6.78
CA ALA A 1 -7.78 13.02 7.91
C ALA A 1 -6.97 11.76 8.25
N ALA A 2 -5.63 11.78 8.16
CA ALA A 2 -4.81 10.58 8.38
C ALA A 2 -4.80 10.11 9.85
N GLY A 3 -5.51 9.02 10.17
CA GLY A 3 -5.53 8.43 11.51
C GLY A 3 -4.23 7.70 11.89
N ASP A 4 -4.15 7.24 13.14
CA ASP A 4 -3.08 6.32 13.57
C ASP A 4 -3.17 5.01 12.79
N LEU A 5 -2.02 4.43 12.46
CA LEU A 5 -1.95 3.13 11.78
C LEU A 5 -1.78 2.04 12.83
N THR A 6 -2.71 1.09 12.88
CA THR A 6 -2.67 -0.02 13.86
C THR A 6 -2.55 -1.35 13.15
N THR A 7 -1.69 -2.24 13.66
CA THR A 7 -1.52 -3.61 13.17
C THR A 7 -1.37 -4.59 14.33
N ALA A 8 -1.56 -5.88 14.04
CA ALA A 8 -1.19 -6.94 14.96
C ALA A 8 0.33 -6.95 15.17
N ARG A 9 0.77 -7.22 16.41
CA ARG A 9 2.19 -7.05 16.81
C ARG A 9 3.07 -8.26 16.50
N ASP A 10 2.46 -9.40 16.22
CA ASP A 10 3.08 -10.70 15.97
C ASP A 10 3.43 -10.95 14.50
N VAL A 11 3.06 -10.03 13.60
CA VAL A 11 3.33 -10.10 12.17
C VAL A 11 3.66 -8.73 11.60
N THR A 12 4.38 -8.70 10.48
CA THR A 12 4.51 -7.48 9.67
C THR A 12 3.15 -7.09 9.08
N GLY A 13 2.70 -5.89 9.40
CA GLY A 13 1.45 -5.33 8.91
C GLY A 13 1.61 -4.73 7.52
N PHE A 14 0.70 -5.08 6.61
CA PHE A 14 0.57 -4.43 5.30
C PHE A 14 -0.78 -3.73 5.22
N LEU A 15 -0.78 -2.42 5.46
CA LEU A 15 -2.00 -1.62 5.51
C LEU A 15 -2.20 -0.88 4.20
N ARG A 16 -3.40 -0.97 3.62
CA ARG A 16 -3.76 -0.24 2.40
C ARG A 16 -3.91 1.24 2.74
N VAL A 17 -3.19 2.07 1.99
CA VAL A 17 -3.22 3.53 2.16
C VAL A 17 -3.50 4.25 0.85
N CYS A 18 -4.22 5.37 0.95
CA CYS A 18 -4.21 6.42 -0.06
C CYS A 18 -3.16 7.45 0.31
N LEU A 19 -2.46 7.97 -0.69
CA LEU A 19 -1.44 9.00 -0.55
C LEU A 19 -1.98 10.33 -1.07
N ALA A 20 -1.95 11.35 -0.22
CA ALA A 20 -2.28 12.71 -0.60
C ALA A 20 -1.02 13.59 -0.55
N ARG A 21 -0.81 14.43 -1.56
CA ARG A 21 0.23 15.46 -1.48
C ARG A 21 -0.20 16.55 -0.50
N SER A 22 0.68 16.83 0.46
CA SER A 22 0.54 17.93 1.41
C SER A 22 1.79 18.81 1.30
N GLY A 23 1.72 19.82 0.42
CA GLY A 23 2.87 20.66 0.09
C GLY A 23 3.98 19.87 -0.62
N ALA A 24 5.14 19.75 0.04
CA ALA A 24 6.29 18.99 -0.45
C ALA A 24 6.26 17.50 -0.04
N ASP A 25 5.40 17.15 0.92
CA ASP A 25 5.37 15.83 1.54
C ASP A 25 4.18 14.99 1.04
N LEU A 26 4.27 13.67 1.28
CA LEU A 26 3.17 12.73 1.06
C LEU A 26 2.58 12.31 2.40
N GLU A 27 1.28 12.48 2.55
CA GLU A 27 0.52 12.03 3.72
C GLU A 27 -0.20 10.72 3.39
N ALA A 28 0.09 9.68 4.18
CA ALA A 28 -0.58 8.38 4.07
C ALA A 28 -1.82 8.32 4.95
N SER A 29 -2.93 7.82 4.40
CA SER A 29 -4.17 7.62 5.14
C SER A 29 -4.79 6.28 4.79
N LEU A 30 -5.36 5.57 5.78
CA LEU A 30 -5.97 4.26 5.54
C LEU A 30 -7.14 4.36 4.56
N THR A 31 -7.26 3.39 3.65
CA THR A 31 -8.37 3.33 2.68
C THR A 31 -9.71 2.95 3.30
N GLY A 32 -9.75 2.67 4.60
CA GLY A 32 -10.90 2.17 5.33
C GLY A 32 -10.58 0.86 6.06
N PRO A 33 -11.58 -0.03 6.25
CA PRO A 33 -11.39 -1.29 6.97
C PRO A 33 -10.30 -2.19 6.34
N GLN A 34 -9.43 -2.73 7.18
CA GLN A 34 -8.23 -3.47 6.76
C GLN A 34 -8.41 -5.00 6.77
N GLY A 35 -9.65 -5.51 6.67
CA GLY A 35 -9.89 -6.96 6.57
C GLY A 35 -9.29 -7.57 5.30
N SER A 36 -8.72 -8.77 5.40
CA SER A 36 -8.12 -9.48 4.25
C SER A 36 -9.15 -9.91 3.20
N GLY A 37 -10.40 -10.16 3.61
CA GLY A 37 -11.52 -10.47 2.70
C GLY A 37 -12.02 -9.28 1.87
N LEU A 38 -11.52 -8.07 2.13
CA LEU A 38 -11.93 -6.85 1.44
C LEU A 38 -10.99 -6.51 0.28
N VAL A 39 -10.78 -7.46 -0.64
CA VAL A 39 -9.81 -7.30 -1.75
C VAL A 39 -10.16 -6.11 -2.66
N GLY A 40 -11.44 -5.75 -2.78
CA GLY A 40 -11.86 -4.55 -3.53
C GLY A 40 -11.24 -3.23 -3.01
N SER A 41 -10.84 -3.18 -1.74
CA SER A 41 -10.14 -2.01 -1.16
C SER A 41 -8.70 -1.86 -1.64
N LEU A 42 -8.10 -2.90 -2.23
CA LEU A 42 -6.75 -2.85 -2.77
C LEU A 42 -6.68 -2.04 -4.07
N GLY A 43 -7.71 -2.15 -4.93
CA GLY A 43 -7.77 -1.37 -6.17
C GLY A 43 -7.99 0.13 -5.97
N ALA A 44 -8.38 0.54 -4.76
CA ALA A 44 -8.49 1.95 -4.37
C ALA A 44 -7.28 2.46 -3.57
N ALA A 45 -6.30 1.60 -3.30
CA ALA A 45 -5.11 1.96 -2.54
C ALA A 45 -3.99 2.41 -3.49
N ASP A 46 -3.31 3.48 -3.13
CA ASP A 46 -2.12 3.96 -3.84
C ASP A 46 -0.87 3.17 -3.41
N GLY A 47 -0.91 2.61 -2.20
CA GLY A 47 0.21 1.87 -1.64
C GLY A 47 -0.15 0.98 -0.46
N LEU A 48 0.87 0.25 0.00
CA LEU A 48 0.86 -0.55 1.21
C LEU A 48 1.86 0.04 2.21
N ALA A 49 1.35 0.57 3.32
CA ALA A 49 2.19 0.93 4.46
C ALA A 49 2.72 -0.35 5.13
N VAL A 50 4.04 -0.43 5.26
CA VAL A 50 4.73 -1.58 5.84
C VAL A 50 5.02 -1.27 7.31
N ILE A 51 4.40 -2.04 8.20
CA ILE A 51 4.55 -1.89 9.64
C ILE A 51 5.36 -3.08 10.14
N PRO A 52 6.60 -2.88 10.63
CA PRO A 52 7.42 -3.99 11.08
C PRO A 52 6.77 -4.72 12.26
N GLU A 53 7.10 -5.99 12.41
CA GLU A 53 6.70 -6.79 13.57
C GLU A 53 7.10 -6.09 14.89
N GLY A 54 6.30 -6.28 15.94
CA GLY A 54 6.47 -5.61 17.22
C GLY A 54 5.97 -4.17 17.28
N VAL A 55 5.73 -3.51 16.13
CA VAL A 55 5.16 -2.15 16.09
C VAL A 55 3.64 -2.22 15.96
N GLY A 56 2.94 -2.00 17.07
CA GLY A 56 1.47 -2.08 17.09
C GLY A 56 0.75 -0.84 16.60
N VAL A 57 1.37 0.34 16.74
CA VAL A 57 0.78 1.63 16.37
C VAL A 57 1.85 2.55 15.81
N ILE A 58 1.57 3.18 14.66
CA ILE A 58 2.31 4.35 14.17
C ILE A 58 1.42 5.58 14.38
N PRO A 59 1.86 6.58 15.18
CA PRO A 59 1.06 7.75 15.44
C PRO A 59 0.95 8.65 14.20
N ARG A 60 -0.15 9.38 14.07
CA ARG A 60 -0.33 10.39 13.03
C ARG A 60 0.89 11.32 12.90
N GLY A 61 1.33 11.52 11.67
CA GLY A 61 2.44 12.43 11.34
C GLY A 61 3.83 11.81 11.55
N ALA A 62 3.92 10.61 12.11
CA ALA A 62 5.18 9.87 12.07
C ALA A 62 5.45 9.34 10.65
N PRO A 63 6.72 9.26 10.25
CA PRO A 63 7.10 8.67 8.97
C PRO A 63 6.77 7.17 8.97
N VAL A 64 6.33 6.67 7.82
CA VAL A 64 6.05 5.25 7.57
C VAL A 64 6.56 4.87 6.18
N GLU A 65 7.09 3.66 6.06
CA GLU A 65 7.49 3.12 4.77
C GLU A 65 6.27 2.67 3.97
N VAL A 66 6.19 3.09 2.71
CA VAL A 66 5.06 2.77 1.82
C VAL A 66 5.58 2.15 0.53
N MET A 67 5.13 0.94 0.24
CA MET A 67 5.31 0.29 -1.06
C MET A 67 4.21 0.77 -2.00
N LEU A 68 4.58 1.43 -3.09
CA LEU A 68 3.63 1.93 -4.10
C LEU A 68 3.08 0.78 -4.95
N LEU A 69 1.78 0.79 -5.24
CA LEU A 69 1.11 -0.28 -6.00
C LEU A 69 1.01 0.02 -7.51
N ASP A 70 0.79 1.28 -7.87
CA ASP A 70 0.70 1.73 -9.26
C ASP A 70 1.80 2.77 -9.52
N ASP A 71 3.06 2.32 -9.57
CA ASP A 71 4.16 3.16 -10.04
C ASP A 71 4.18 3.11 -11.58
N PRO A 72 3.74 4.17 -12.29
CA PRO A 72 3.78 4.20 -13.76
C PRO A 72 5.21 4.11 -14.32
N ARG A 73 6.25 4.25 -13.48
CA ARG A 73 7.65 4.02 -13.87
C ARG A 73 8.06 2.55 -13.85
N SER A 74 7.26 1.66 -13.25
CA SER A 74 7.54 0.23 -13.16
C SER A 74 7.22 -0.54 -14.44
N TRP A 75 6.40 0.02 -15.35
CA TRP A 75 6.17 -0.56 -16.67
C TRP A 75 7.27 -0.17 -17.66
N SER A 76 8.40 -0.86 -17.56
CA SER A 76 9.27 -1.10 -18.71
C SER A 76 9.14 -2.57 -19.11
N HIS A 77 7.94 -2.98 -19.53
CA HIS A 77 7.74 -4.25 -20.22
C HIS A 77 7.76 -3.97 -21.73
N THR A 78 8.75 -4.49 -22.44
CA THR A 78 8.63 -4.70 -23.89
C THR A 78 7.29 -5.41 -24.10
N PRO A 79 6.41 -4.96 -25.01
CA PRO A 79 5.15 -5.63 -25.25
C PRO A 79 5.44 -7.09 -25.56
N VAL A 80 4.97 -8.01 -24.71
CA VAL A 80 4.89 -9.41 -25.08
C VAL A 80 3.82 -9.46 -26.18
N ASP A 81 4.25 -9.80 -27.40
CA ASP A 81 3.34 -10.09 -28.50
C ASP A 81 2.35 -11.15 -28.03
N GLY A 82 1.05 -10.79 -28.06
CA GLY A 82 -0.07 -11.61 -27.62
C GLY A 82 -0.26 -12.91 -28.41
N SER A 83 0.64 -13.22 -29.34
CA SER A 83 0.70 -14.48 -30.07
C SER A 83 1.38 -15.62 -29.29
N GLN A 84 2.05 -15.35 -28.17
CA GLN A 84 2.70 -16.40 -27.36
C GLN A 84 1.73 -16.96 -26.31
N ARG A 85 1.08 -18.10 -26.61
CA ARG A 85 0.34 -18.88 -25.58
C ARG A 85 1.32 -19.37 -24.51
N ILE A 86 1.00 -19.15 -23.24
CA ILE A 86 1.69 -19.75 -22.10
C ILE A 86 1.52 -21.29 -22.19
N PRO A 87 2.60 -22.09 -22.29
CA PRO A 87 2.48 -23.54 -22.25
C PRO A 87 2.06 -23.97 -20.84
N GLY A 88 1.11 -24.91 -20.79
CA GLY A 88 0.66 -25.56 -19.56
C GLY A 88 1.57 -26.71 -19.13
#